data_AF-A0A9W6DUC5-F1
#
_entry.id   AF-A0A9W6DUC5-F1
#
_cell.length_a   1.000
_cell.length_b   1.000
_cell.length_c   1.000
_cell.angle_alpha   90.00
_cell.angle_beta   90.00
_cell.angle_gamma   90.00
#
_symmetry.space_group_name_H-M   'P 1'
#
loop_
_entity.id
_entity.type
_entity.pdbx_description
1 polymer ?
#
loop_
_entity_poly.entity_id
_entity_poly.type
_entity_poly.pdbx_seq_one_letter_code
_entity_poly.pdbx_strand_id
1 'polypeptide(L)'
;MLKDLGLSEMTPEHFLENARMFYFDLALTDSSFALPLLQKFAAPDHILFGSDFPYAPEATVRRFSDELDKAKLSKQDEERISRGNALKL
;
A
#
# COMPACT_ATOMS: atom_id res chain seq x y z
N MET A 1 23.06 0.01 11.94
CA MET A 1 21.96 0.86 11.40
C MET A 1 22.49 2.25 11.09
N LEU A 2 21.77 3.09 10.33
CA LEU A 2 22.22 4.44 9.91
C LEU A 2 22.69 5.32 11.09
N LYS A 3 22.07 5.16 12.26
CA LYS A 3 22.45 5.83 13.52
C LYS A 3 23.82 5.40 14.04
N ASP A 4 24.14 4.11 13.98
CA ASP A 4 25.46 3.57 14.41
C ASP A 4 26.60 4.07 13.51
N LEU A 5 26.26 4.49 12.29
CA LEU A 5 27.19 5.10 11.33
C LEU A 5 27.23 6.64 11.43
N GLY A 6 26.47 7.26 12.34
CA GLY A 6 26.38 8.71 12.47
C GLY A 6 25.75 9.42 11.26
N LEU A 7 24.98 8.69 10.44
CA LEU A 7 24.37 9.22 9.22
C LEU A 7 22.97 9.78 9.44
N SER A 8 22.37 9.56 10.62
CA SER A 8 21.04 10.06 10.97
C SER A 8 20.83 10.04 12.49
N GLU A 9 20.22 11.10 13.01
CA GLU A 9 19.76 11.20 14.40
C GLU A 9 18.36 10.60 14.61
N MET A 10 17.71 10.16 13.53
CA MET A 10 16.34 9.62 13.58
C MET A 10 16.30 8.29 14.35
N THR A 11 15.38 8.18 15.29
CA THR A 11 15.14 6.90 15.97
C THR A 11 14.36 5.95 15.05
N PRO A 12 14.47 4.61 15.25
CA PRO A 12 13.65 3.64 14.53
C PRO A 12 12.15 3.91 14.65
N GLU A 13 11.68 4.35 15.81
CA GLU A 13 10.27 4.65 16.07
C GLU A 13 9.81 5.85 15.23
N HIS A 14 10.59 6.94 15.21
CA HIS A 14 10.29 8.11 14.40
C HIS A 14 10.35 7.80 12.89
N PHE A 15 11.28 6.93 12.48
CA PHE A 15 11.32 6.44 11.11
C PHE A 15 10.04 5.67 10.76
N LEU A 16 9.59 4.77 11.63
CA LEU A 16 8.37 4.00 11.40
C LEU A 16 7.15 4.92 11.33
N GLU A 17 7.02 5.90 12.22
CA GLU A 17 5.94 6.91 12.17
C GLU A 17 5.90 7.63 10.82
N ASN A 18 7.04 8.12 10.35
CA ASN A 18 7.14 8.78 9.05
C ASN A 18 6.85 7.83 7.89
N ALA A 19 7.33 6.58 7.97
CA ALA A 19 7.12 5.59 6.93
C ALA A 19 5.64 5.27 6.72
N ARG A 20 4.81 5.29 7.78
CA ARG A 20 3.35 5.11 7.67
C ARG A 20 2.66 6.20 6.86
N MET A 21 3.30 7.35 6.68
CA MET A 21 2.77 8.52 5.97
C MET A 21 3.05 8.51 4.47
N PHE A 22 3.85 7.58 3.95
CA PHE A 22 3.92 7.39 2.51
C PHE A 22 2.61 6.87 1.97
N TYR A 23 2.36 7.11 0.68
CA TYR A 23 1.30 6.43 -0.04
C TYR A 23 1.85 5.11 -0.60
N PHE A 24 1.04 4.07 -0.51
CA PHE A 24 1.38 2.73 -0.96
C PHE A 24 0.37 2.32 -2.02
N ASP A 25 0.83 2.08 -3.24
CA ASP A 25 -0.02 1.45 -4.25
C ASP A 25 -0.03 -0.09 -4.09
N LEU A 26 -0.98 -0.75 -4.75
CA LEU A 26 -1.18 -2.19 -4.71
C LEU A 26 -0.71 -2.92 -5.98
N ALA A 27 0.19 -2.34 -6.77
CA ALA A 27 0.77 -3.03 -7.90
C ALA A 27 1.44 -4.34 -7.45
N LEU A 28 1.10 -5.43 -8.14
CA LEU A 28 1.66 -6.76 -7.90
C LEU A 28 1.59 -7.23 -6.44
N THR A 29 0.63 -6.72 -5.68
CA THR A 29 0.49 -6.95 -4.24
C THR A 29 -0.57 -8.00 -3.97
N ASP A 30 -0.23 -9.06 -3.24
CA ASP A 30 -1.18 -10.09 -2.88
C ASP A 30 -2.21 -9.60 -1.86
N SER A 31 -3.47 -9.99 -2.06
CA SER A 31 -4.57 -9.54 -1.20
C SER A 31 -4.78 -10.40 0.06
N SER A 32 -4.08 -11.53 0.16
CA SER A 32 -4.27 -12.52 1.23
C SER A 32 -3.38 -12.29 2.44
N PHE A 33 -2.16 -11.78 2.23
CA PHE A 33 -1.13 -11.59 3.24
C PHE A 33 -0.62 -10.15 3.26
N ALA A 34 -0.19 -9.61 2.11
CA ALA A 34 0.40 -8.26 2.07
C ALA A 34 -0.63 -7.16 2.35
N LEU A 35 -1.80 -7.17 1.70
CA LEU A 35 -2.83 -6.15 1.92
C LEU A 35 -3.28 -6.05 3.41
N PRO A 36 -3.58 -7.14 4.14
CA PRO A 36 -3.92 -7.06 5.56
C PRO A 36 -2.80 -6.48 6.44
N LEU A 37 -1.53 -6.71 6.09
CA LEU A 37 -0.39 -6.12 6.79
C LEU A 37 -0.30 -4.62 6.50
N LEU A 38 -0.50 -4.23 5.24
CA LEU A 38 -0.49 -2.84 4.81
C LEU A 38 -1.63 -2.05 5.48
N GLN A 39 -2.83 -2.61 5.60
CA GLN A 39 -3.96 -1.97 6.31
C GLN A 39 -3.65 -1.68 7.79
N LYS A 40 -2.79 -2.49 8.43
CA LYS A 40 -2.35 -2.25 9.82
C LYS A 40 -1.20 -1.23 9.90
N PHE A 41 -0.41 -1.12 8.84
CA PHE A 41 0.78 -0.28 8.79
C PHE A 41 0.51 1.11 8.23
N ALA A 42 -0.09 1.25 7.05
CA ALA A 42 -0.31 2.54 6.43
C ALA A 42 -1.23 3.42 7.28
N ALA A 43 -1.08 4.73 7.16
CA ALA A 43 -2.04 5.65 7.71
C ALA A 43 -3.40 5.58 7.00
N PRO A 44 -4.49 6.04 7.64
CA PRO A 44 -5.80 6.10 6.99
C PRO A 44 -5.73 6.90 5.69
N ASP A 45 -6.35 6.40 4.62
CA ASP A 45 -6.33 6.99 3.26
C ASP A 45 -5.01 6.86 2.47
N HIS A 46 -4.00 6.14 2.96
CA HIS A 46 -2.67 6.04 2.30
C HIS A 46 -2.45 4.75 1.48
N ILE A 47 -3.49 3.97 1.23
CA ILE A 47 -3.42 2.78 0.35
C ILE A 47 -4.18 3.09 -0.94
N LEU A 48 -3.54 2.91 -2.08
CA LEU A 48 -4.05 3.25 -3.40
C LEU A 48 -4.12 2.02 -4.29
N PHE A 49 -5.08 1.97 -5.22
CA PHE A 49 -4.99 1.05 -6.33
C PHE A 49 -3.82 1.41 -7.27
N GLY A 50 -3.08 0.41 -7.71
CA GLY A 50 -2.02 0.51 -8.71
C GLY A 50 -1.92 -0.79 -9.50
N SER A 51 -1.70 -0.70 -10.81
CA SER A 51 -1.64 -1.89 -11.69
C SER A 51 -0.25 -2.20 -12.22
N ASP A 52 0.64 -1.20 -12.27
CA ASP A 52 1.94 -1.26 -12.95
C ASP A 52 1.86 -1.56 -14.47
N PHE A 53 0.70 -1.35 -15.11
CA PHE A 53 0.61 -1.39 -16.58
C PHE A 53 1.38 -0.20 -17.20
N PRO A 54 2.16 -0.39 -18.28
CA PRO A 54 2.31 -1.60 -19.11
C PRO A 54 3.50 -2.51 -18.72
N TYR A 55 4.20 -2.25 -17.62
CA TYR A 55 5.32 -3.09 -17.19
C TYR A 55 4.84 -4.46 -16.69
N ALA A 56 3.79 -4.49 -15.88
CA ALA A 56 3.05 -5.69 -15.56
C ALA A 56 2.24 -6.15 -16.80
N PRO A 57 2.43 -7.39 -17.30
CA PRO A 57 1.61 -7.93 -18.38
C PRO A 57 0.13 -7.97 -18.02
N GLU A 58 -0.76 -7.87 -19.01
CA GLU A 58 -2.20 -7.82 -18.80
C GLU A 58 -2.74 -9.00 -17.97
N ALA A 59 -2.24 -10.21 -18.22
CA ALA A 59 -2.63 -11.39 -17.44
C ALA A 59 -2.26 -11.26 -15.96
N THR A 60 -1.13 -10.62 -15.65
CA THR A 60 -0.70 -10.33 -14.28
C THR A 60 -1.58 -9.25 -13.65
N VAL A 61 -1.87 -8.17 -14.37
CA VAL A 61 -2.78 -7.10 -13.92
C VAL A 61 -4.17 -7.66 -13.58
N ARG A 62 -4.74 -8.47 -14.47
CA ARG A 62 -6.04 -9.11 -14.26
C ARG A 62 -6.02 -10.00 -13.03
N ARG A 63 -4.99 -10.84 -12.87
CA ARG A 63 -4.86 -11.71 -11.70
C ARG A 63 -4.89 -10.92 -10.38
N PHE A 64 -4.05 -9.90 -10.22
CA PHE A 64 -4.00 -9.15 -8.97
C PHE A 64 -5.24 -8.29 -8.73
N SER A 65 -5.85 -7.77 -9.80
CA SER A 65 -7.14 -7.07 -9.70
C SER A 65 -8.25 -8.02 -9.23
N ASP A 66 -8.34 -9.22 -9.81
CA ASP A 66 -9.31 -10.24 -9.41
C ASP A 66 -9.07 -10.75 -7.97
N GLU A 67 -7.82 -10.78 -7.51
CA GLU A 67 -7.48 -11.10 -6.12
C GLU A 67 -7.93 -9.99 -5.17
N LEU A 68 -7.75 -8.71 -5.55
CA LEU A 68 -8.21 -7.55 -4.78
C LEU A 68 -9.74 -7.48 -4.70
N ASP A 69 -10.45 -7.73 -5.79
CA ASP A 69 -11.92 -7.76 -5.82
C ASP A 69 -12.52 -8.84 -4.89
N LYS A 70 -11.76 -9.90 -4.61
CA LYS A 70 -12.16 -10.99 -3.70
C LYS A 70 -11.64 -10.80 -2.27
N ALA A 71 -10.88 -9.74 -2.01
CA ALA A 71 -10.35 -9.45 -0.70
C ALA A 71 -11.49 -9.18 0.30
N LYS A 72 -11.26 -9.51 1.57
CA LYS A 72 -12.23 -9.25 2.64
C LYS A 72 -12.15 -7.79 3.09
N LEU A 73 -12.55 -6.87 2.22
CA LEU A 73 -12.63 -5.45 2.49
C LEU A 73 -14.04 -5.03 2.92
N SER A 74 -14.14 -3.99 3.74
CA SER A 74 -15.41 -3.30 3.90
C SER A 74 -15.72 -2.54 2.60
N LYS A 75 -17.00 -2.30 2.30
CA LYS A 75 -17.40 -1.49 1.14
C LYS A 75 -16.75 -0.10 1.16
N GLN A 76 -16.59 0.48 2.35
CA GLN A 76 -15.92 1.77 2.51
C GLN A 76 -14.44 1.70 2.13
N ASP A 77 -13.73 0.64 2.54
CA ASP A 77 -12.31 0.47 2.20
C ASP A 77 -12.12 0.19 0.72
N GLU A 78 -13.01 -0.58 0.11
CA GLU A 78 -13.03 -0.84 -1.34
C GLU A 78 -13.17 0.48 -2.12
N GLU A 79 -14.15 1.32 -1.78
CA GLU A 79 -14.36 2.63 -2.42
C GLU A 79 -13.17 3.58 -2.21
N ARG A 80 -12.57 3.55 -1.02
CA ARG A 80 -11.38 4.35 -0.68
C ARG A 80 -10.16 3.91 -1.49
N ILE A 81 -9.83 2.62 -1.47
CA ILE A 81 -8.63 2.08 -2.13
C ILE A 81 -8.75 2.17 -3.66
N SER A 82 -9.91 1.83 -4.22
CA SER A 82 -10.12 1.82 -5.68
C SER A 82 -10.05 3.20 -6.33
N ARG A 83 -10.43 4.26 -5.59
CA ARG A 83 -10.45 5.63 -6.12
C ARG A 83 -10.39 6.72 -5.07
N GLY A 84 -11.14 6.57 -3.97
CA GLY A 84 -11.39 7.67 -3.03
C GLY A 84 -10.13 8.30 -2.43
N ASN A 85 -9.11 7.48 -2.13
CA ASN A 85 -7.84 7.91 -1.57
C ASN A 85 -7.00 8.69 -2.60
N ALA A 86 -6.97 8.23 -3.85
CA ALA A 86 -6.22 8.88 -4.93
C ALA A 86 -6.75 10.28 -5.26
N LEU A 87 -8.02 10.57 -4.98
CA LEU A 87 -8.59 11.91 -5.18
C LEU A 87 -8.21 12.92 -4.09
N LYS A 88 -7.69 12.44 -2.96
CA LYS A 88 -7.25 13.27 -1.84
C LYS A 88 -5.75 13.60 -1.90
N LEU A 89 -5.00 12.84 -2.70
CA LEU A 89 -3.57 13.02 -2.95
C LEU A 89 -3.31 14.29 -3.77
#